data_AF-A0A3N5LDZ3-F1
#
_entry.id   AF-A0A3N5LDZ3-F1
#
_cell.length_a   1.000
_cell.length_b   1.000
_cell.length_c   1.000
_cell.angle_alpha   90.00
_cell.angle_beta   90.00
_cell.angle_gamma   90.00
#
_symmetry.space_group_name_H-M   'P 1'
#
loop_
_entity.id
_entity.type
_entity.pdbx_description
1 polymer ?
#
loop_
_entity_poly.entity_id
_entity_poly.type
_entity_poly.pdbx_seq_one_letter_code
_entity_poly.pdbx_strand_id
1 'polypeptide(L)'
;MQSTSPENPAQQISEREVLAQLERILSSSFFCNAPSLQQFLQYVVKKRLRSEQDEIKEYSVGREVFGRDASYDPASDSIVRVQANHLRKRLESYYKQSSDELVIEFPKGGYIPQFRRCIKSEPAVPPPTRGPVAPILALVGCFLLGVAAMAVIGAWRSETLQNTPRSEAATPASSPVFEPLWGNFLRSDTPIVLAYGIPVFYWAEGLQIRDVEVNKTDPV
;
A
#
# COMPACT_ATOMS: atom_id res chain seq x y z
N MET A 1 11.03 -14.24 -45.74
CA MET A 1 9.97 -15.20 -45.34
C MET A 1 10.12 -15.43 -43.84
N GLN A 2 9.44 -14.62 -43.02
CA GLN A 2 9.43 -14.79 -41.56
C GLN A 2 8.20 -15.61 -41.20
N SER A 3 8.43 -16.75 -40.54
CA SER A 3 7.40 -17.67 -40.07
C SER A 3 6.54 -16.99 -38.99
N THR A 4 5.31 -16.62 -39.31
CA THR A 4 4.28 -16.33 -38.32
C THR A 4 3.82 -17.66 -37.74
N SER A 5 4.35 -18.00 -36.55
CA SER A 5 3.82 -19.07 -35.71
C SER A 5 2.32 -18.81 -35.47
N PRO A 6 1.43 -19.81 -35.56
CA PRO A 6 -0.01 -19.57 -35.40
C PRO A 6 -0.28 -19.21 -33.94
N GLU A 7 -0.66 -17.95 -33.71
CA GLU A 7 -1.17 -17.47 -32.43
C GLU A 7 -2.41 -18.30 -32.09
N ASN A 8 -2.33 -19.08 -31.00
CA ASN A 8 -3.40 -19.98 -30.56
C ASN A 8 -4.68 -19.17 -30.25
N PRO A 9 -5.80 -19.34 -30.98
CA PRO A 9 -7.02 -18.55 -30.79
C PRO A 9 -7.66 -18.78 -29.41
N ALA A 10 -7.30 -19.84 -28.70
CA ALA A 10 -7.74 -20.10 -27.32
C ALA A 10 -7.15 -19.12 -26.29
N GLN A 11 -6.14 -18.32 -26.64
CA GLN A 11 -5.48 -17.38 -25.73
C GLN A 11 -5.95 -15.92 -25.87
N GLN A 12 -6.65 -15.55 -26.95
CA GLN A 12 -7.12 -14.17 -27.13
C GLN A 12 -8.30 -13.89 -26.21
N ILE A 13 -8.16 -12.85 -25.39
CA ILE A 13 -9.20 -12.33 -24.50
C ILE A 13 -10.00 -11.31 -25.32
N SER A 14 -11.27 -11.58 -25.57
CA SER A 14 -12.12 -10.68 -26.35
C SER A 14 -12.55 -9.46 -25.53
N GLU A 15 -12.80 -8.34 -26.20
CA GLU A 15 -13.31 -7.12 -25.57
C GLU A 15 -14.61 -7.37 -24.78
N ARG A 16 -15.52 -8.18 -25.34
CA ARG A 16 -16.78 -8.54 -24.67
C ARG A 16 -16.55 -9.27 -23.35
N GLU A 17 -15.59 -10.18 -23.28
CA GLU A 17 -15.25 -10.89 -22.04
C GLU A 17 -14.73 -9.93 -20.97
N VAL A 18 -13.86 -8.97 -21.36
CA VAL A 18 -13.34 -7.96 -20.44
C VAL A 18 -14.46 -7.08 -19.91
N LEU A 19 -15.37 -6.62 -20.78
CA LEU A 19 -16.51 -5.79 -20.38
C LEU A 19 -17.47 -6.54 -19.46
N ALA A 20 -17.78 -7.80 -19.75
CA ALA A 20 -18.61 -8.64 -18.89
C ALA A 20 -17.96 -8.86 -17.51
N GLN A 21 -16.65 -9.09 -17.47
CA GLN A 21 -15.92 -9.22 -16.20
C GLN A 21 -15.88 -7.90 -15.42
N LEU A 22 -15.70 -6.77 -16.11
CA LEU A 22 -15.78 -5.45 -15.51
C LEU A 22 -17.15 -5.22 -14.85
N GLU A 23 -18.26 -5.48 -15.56
CA GLU A 23 -19.61 -5.34 -15.00
C GLU A 23 -19.84 -6.23 -13.78
N ARG A 24 -19.33 -7.47 -13.80
CA ARG A 24 -19.38 -8.38 -12.64
C ARG A 24 -18.64 -7.82 -11.43
N ILE A 25 -17.44 -7.27 -11.63
CA ILE A 25 -16.67 -6.64 -10.55
C ILE A 25 -17.44 -5.43 -9.99
N LEU A 26 -17.95 -4.56 -10.85
CA LEU A 26 -18.62 -3.31 -10.45
C LEU A 26 -19.93 -3.54 -9.69
N SER A 27 -20.67 -4.58 -10.05
CA SER A 27 -21.92 -4.99 -9.39
C SER A 27 -21.71 -5.79 -8.10
N SER A 28 -20.46 -6.18 -7.80
CA SER A 28 -20.14 -6.93 -6.58
C SER A 28 -20.28 -6.09 -5.31
N SER A 29 -20.46 -6.77 -4.17
CA SER A 29 -20.51 -6.15 -2.84
C SER A 29 -19.24 -5.35 -2.48
N PHE A 30 -18.11 -5.65 -3.12
CA PHE A 30 -16.84 -4.95 -2.90
C PHE A 30 -16.80 -3.57 -3.54
N PHE A 31 -17.54 -3.38 -4.65
CA PHE A 31 -17.48 -2.17 -5.48
C PHE A 31 -18.78 -1.37 -5.49
N CYS A 32 -19.95 -1.97 -5.21
CA CYS A 32 -21.25 -1.31 -5.30
C CYS A 32 -21.33 0.01 -4.51
N ASN A 33 -20.65 0.09 -3.36
CA ASN A 33 -20.60 1.28 -2.49
C ASN A 33 -19.37 2.18 -2.72
N ALA A 34 -18.68 2.05 -3.86
CA ALA A 34 -17.44 2.75 -4.14
C ALA A 34 -17.45 3.43 -5.53
N PRO A 35 -18.30 4.46 -5.74
CA PRO A 35 -18.52 5.06 -7.06
C PRO A 35 -17.23 5.62 -7.69
N SER A 36 -16.37 6.24 -6.89
CA SER A 36 -15.09 6.77 -7.36
C SER A 36 -14.14 5.67 -7.88
N LEU A 37 -14.10 4.50 -7.23
CA LEU A 37 -13.29 3.37 -7.70
C LEU A 37 -13.93 2.67 -8.90
N GLN A 38 -15.27 2.61 -8.95
CA GLN A 38 -15.98 2.12 -10.13
C GLN A 38 -15.66 2.97 -11.35
N GLN A 39 -15.76 4.29 -11.24
CA GLN A 39 -15.39 5.23 -12.31
C GLN A 39 -13.94 5.06 -12.73
N PHE A 40 -13.02 4.93 -11.76
CA PHE A 40 -11.60 4.74 -12.06
C PHE A 40 -11.34 3.44 -12.83
N LEU A 41 -11.87 2.31 -12.34
CA LEU A 41 -11.70 1.02 -13.00
C LEU A 41 -12.35 0.99 -14.40
N GLN A 42 -13.55 1.56 -14.54
CA GLN A 42 -14.21 1.67 -15.84
C GLN A 42 -13.39 2.50 -16.83
N TYR A 43 -12.88 3.65 -16.39
CA TYR A 43 -12.09 4.56 -17.22
C TYR A 43 -10.85 3.87 -17.80
N VAL A 44 -10.03 3.27 -16.93
CA VAL A 44 -8.77 2.63 -17.35
C VAL A 44 -9.00 1.40 -18.22
N VAL A 45 -10.03 0.60 -17.93
CA VAL A 45 -10.36 -0.59 -18.74
C VAL A 45 -10.86 -0.17 -20.12
N LYS A 46 -11.76 0.82 -20.21
CA LYS A 46 -12.27 1.31 -21.50
C LYS A 46 -11.16 1.92 -22.35
N LYS A 47 -10.28 2.75 -21.79
CA LYS A 47 -9.12 3.28 -22.53
C LYS A 47 -8.18 2.18 -22.99
N ARG A 48 -7.94 1.17 -22.15
CA ARG A 48 -7.09 0.03 -22.53
C ARG A 48 -7.67 -0.78 -23.69
N LEU A 49 -8.99 -0.98 -23.72
CA LEU A 49 -9.69 -1.68 -24.80
C LEU A 49 -9.68 -0.90 -26.12
N ARG A 50 -9.73 0.43 -26.06
CA ARG A 50 -9.58 1.33 -27.23
C ARG A 50 -8.15 1.46 -27.74
N SER A 51 -7.19 0.77 -27.12
CA SER A 51 -5.75 0.92 -27.38
C SER A 51 -5.20 2.33 -27.08
N GLU A 52 -5.88 3.09 -26.22
CA GLU A 52 -5.51 4.44 -25.76
C GLU A 52 -4.73 4.40 -24.44
N GLN A 53 -4.02 3.29 -24.14
CA GLN A 53 -3.35 3.12 -22.84
C GLN A 53 -2.27 4.17 -22.55
N ASP A 54 -1.67 4.77 -23.57
CA ASP A 54 -0.62 5.79 -23.44
C ASP A 54 -1.18 7.12 -22.88
N GLU A 55 -2.50 7.30 -22.93
CA GLU A 55 -3.20 8.44 -22.32
C GLU A 55 -3.54 8.22 -20.84
N ILE A 56 -3.34 7.00 -20.31
CA ILE A 56 -3.60 6.67 -18.90
C ILE A 56 -2.43 7.15 -18.04
N LYS A 57 -2.30 8.48 -17.93
CA LYS A 57 -1.33 9.18 -17.10
C LYS A 57 -1.97 9.65 -15.80
N GLU A 58 -1.17 9.82 -14.75
CA GLU A 58 -1.67 10.27 -13.44
C GLU A 58 -2.44 11.60 -13.55
N TYR A 59 -1.89 12.56 -14.28
CA TYR A 59 -2.54 13.84 -14.56
C TYR A 59 -3.92 13.67 -15.22
N SER A 60 -4.01 12.88 -16.29
CA SER A 60 -5.25 12.63 -17.03
C SER A 60 -6.30 11.96 -16.15
N VAL A 61 -5.90 10.95 -15.35
CA VAL A 61 -6.81 10.29 -14.40
C VAL A 61 -7.31 11.27 -13.33
N GLY A 62 -6.41 12.10 -12.78
CA GLY A 62 -6.78 13.12 -11.80
C GLY A 62 -7.89 14.04 -12.31
N ARG A 63 -7.77 14.48 -13.56
CA ARG A 63 -8.73 15.40 -14.17
C ARG A 63 -10.01 14.70 -14.64
N GLU A 64 -9.88 13.64 -15.43
CA GLU A 64 -11.00 12.99 -16.11
C GLU A 64 -11.84 12.12 -15.18
N VAL A 65 -11.23 11.55 -14.12
CA VAL A 65 -11.93 10.66 -13.18
C VAL A 65 -12.21 11.35 -11.85
N PHE A 66 -11.22 12.04 -11.28
CA PHE A 66 -11.36 12.64 -9.94
C PHE A 66 -11.73 14.13 -9.97
N GLY A 67 -12.04 14.67 -11.15
CA GLY A 67 -12.56 16.03 -11.32
C GLY A 67 -11.58 17.13 -10.93
N ARG A 68 -10.27 16.85 -10.98
CA ARG A 68 -9.26 17.88 -10.73
C ARG A 68 -9.19 18.88 -11.88
N ASP A 69 -8.88 20.12 -11.55
CA ASP A 69 -8.74 21.19 -12.54
C ASP A 69 -7.38 21.12 -13.28
N ALA A 70 -7.15 22.08 -14.18
CA ALA A 70 -5.94 22.12 -15.00
C ALA A 70 -4.64 22.37 -14.21
N SER A 71 -4.73 22.95 -13.00
CA SER A 71 -3.61 23.20 -12.09
C SER A 71 -3.22 21.98 -11.25
N TYR A 72 -3.90 20.84 -11.45
CA TYR A 72 -3.57 19.57 -10.78
C TYR A 72 -2.11 19.18 -11.00
N ASP A 73 -1.39 19.00 -9.90
CA ASP A 73 -0.03 18.48 -9.90
C ASP A 73 0.03 17.12 -9.17
N PRO A 74 0.32 16.03 -9.89
CA PRO A 74 0.49 14.70 -9.30
C PRO A 74 1.56 14.61 -8.18
N ALA A 75 2.57 15.49 -8.18
CA ALA A 75 3.61 15.47 -7.17
C ALA A 75 3.07 15.91 -5.80
N SER A 76 2.25 16.97 -5.77
CA SER A 76 1.65 17.53 -4.56
C SER A 76 0.33 16.89 -4.15
N ASP A 77 -0.50 16.42 -5.08
CA ASP A 77 -1.77 15.74 -4.79
C ASP A 77 -1.76 14.26 -5.20
N SER A 78 -1.73 13.40 -4.18
CA SER A 78 -1.63 11.95 -4.29
C SER A 78 -2.96 11.21 -4.48
N ILE A 79 -4.07 11.92 -4.76
CA ILE A 79 -5.40 11.30 -4.89
C ILE A 79 -5.41 10.06 -5.80
N VAL A 80 -4.79 10.13 -6.98
CA VAL A 80 -4.75 9.02 -7.94
C VAL A 80 -3.97 7.83 -7.36
N ARG A 81 -2.82 8.09 -6.73
CA ARG A 81 -1.99 7.06 -6.08
C ARG A 81 -2.73 6.38 -4.93
N VAL A 82 -3.44 7.15 -4.11
CA VAL A 82 -4.26 6.62 -3.00
C VAL A 82 -5.41 5.76 -3.53
N GLN A 83 -6.18 6.26 -4.50
CA GLN A 83 -7.30 5.52 -5.08
C GLN A 83 -6.84 4.28 -5.84
N ALA A 84 -5.68 4.32 -6.51
CA ALA A 84 -5.06 3.13 -7.11
C ALA A 84 -4.72 2.06 -6.08
N ASN A 85 -4.21 2.45 -4.90
CA ASN A 85 -3.97 1.50 -3.81
C ASN A 85 -5.27 0.90 -3.26
N HIS A 86 -6.32 1.71 -3.12
CA HIS A 86 -7.64 1.21 -2.71
C HIS A 86 -8.24 0.25 -3.75
N LEU A 87 -8.11 0.58 -5.04
CA LEU A 87 -8.56 -0.27 -6.14
C LEU A 87 -7.86 -1.63 -6.10
N ARG A 88 -6.53 -1.66 -5.96
CA ARG A 88 -5.75 -2.91 -5.85
C ARG A 88 -6.23 -3.79 -4.69
N LYS A 89 -6.37 -3.22 -3.49
CA LYS A 89 -6.83 -3.96 -2.30
C LYS A 89 -8.25 -4.52 -2.48
N ARG A 90 -9.14 -3.76 -3.10
CA ARG A 90 -10.51 -4.22 -3.38
C ARG A 90 -10.55 -5.31 -4.46
N LEU A 91 -9.79 -5.18 -5.54
CA LEU A 91 -9.65 -6.23 -6.54
C LEU A 91 -9.10 -7.52 -5.93
N GLU A 92 -8.08 -7.41 -5.07
CA GLU A 92 -7.55 -8.56 -4.33
C GLU A 92 -8.62 -9.21 -3.44
N SER A 93 -9.41 -8.41 -2.73
CA SER A 93 -10.50 -8.90 -1.87
C SER A 93 -11.62 -9.57 -2.67
N TYR A 94 -11.96 -9.01 -3.84
CA TYR A 94 -12.92 -9.59 -4.78
C TYR A 94 -12.45 -10.95 -5.30
N TYR A 95 -11.23 -11.03 -5.83
CA TYR A 95 -10.69 -12.25 -6.43
C TYR A 95 -10.30 -13.33 -5.39
N LYS A 96 -10.23 -12.99 -4.09
CA LYS A 96 -10.15 -13.99 -3.02
C LYS A 96 -11.45 -14.77 -2.84
N GLN A 97 -12.58 -14.21 -3.23
CA GLN A 97 -13.90 -14.81 -3.06
C GLN A 97 -14.55 -15.23 -4.38
N SER A 98 -14.09 -14.70 -5.52
CA SER A 98 -14.54 -15.13 -6.84
C SER A 98 -13.66 -16.26 -7.39
N SER A 99 -14.25 -17.10 -8.25
CA SER A 99 -13.54 -18.11 -9.05
C SER A 99 -13.63 -17.78 -10.53
N ASP A 100 -13.59 -16.49 -10.86
CA ASP A 100 -13.75 -16.02 -12.23
C ASP A 100 -12.55 -16.42 -13.09
N GLU A 101 -12.82 -16.87 -14.32
CA GLU A 101 -11.78 -17.29 -15.26
C GLU A 101 -10.94 -16.11 -15.78
N LEU A 102 -11.53 -14.91 -15.84
CA LEU A 102 -10.85 -13.70 -16.31
C LEU A 102 -10.49 -12.78 -15.14
N VAL A 103 -9.19 -12.48 -15.03
CA VAL A 103 -8.65 -11.58 -14.01
C VAL A 103 -8.28 -10.25 -14.64
N ILE A 104 -8.86 -9.16 -14.11
CA ILE A 104 -8.44 -7.79 -14.37
C ILE A 104 -7.44 -7.39 -13.29
N GLU A 105 -6.16 -7.42 -13.64
CA GLU A 105 -5.06 -7.09 -12.74
C GLU A 105 -4.69 -5.61 -12.84
N PHE A 106 -4.46 -4.97 -11.70
CA PHE A 106 -4.03 -3.59 -11.62
C PHE A 106 -2.59 -3.48 -11.09
N PRO A 107 -1.57 -3.33 -11.97
CA PRO A 107 -0.17 -3.48 -11.59
C PRO A 107 0.30 -2.41 -10.59
N LYS A 108 1.35 -2.73 -9.83
CA LYS A 108 2.05 -1.75 -8.97
C LYS A 108 2.86 -0.80 -9.84
N GLY A 109 2.91 0.49 -9.46
CA GLY A 109 3.69 1.50 -10.17
C GLY A 109 3.11 1.96 -11.52
N GLY A 110 1.98 1.39 -11.95
CA GLY A 110 1.28 1.78 -13.18
C GLY A 110 -0.23 1.83 -13.01
N TYR A 111 -0.89 2.40 -14.00
CA TYR A 111 -2.34 2.58 -14.05
C TYR A 111 -3.02 1.81 -15.20
N ILE A 112 -2.22 1.12 -16.01
CA ILE A 112 -2.70 0.36 -17.18
C ILE A 112 -3.11 -1.05 -16.72
N PRO A 113 -4.39 -1.43 -16.82
CA PRO A 113 -4.84 -2.76 -16.41
C PRO A 113 -4.32 -3.85 -17.35
N GLN A 114 -4.11 -5.05 -16.80
CA GLN A 114 -3.72 -6.25 -17.54
C GLN A 114 -4.84 -7.29 -17.44
N PHE A 115 -5.07 -8.03 -18.52
CA PHE A 115 -6.09 -9.07 -18.58
C PHE A 115 -5.41 -10.43 -18.68
N ARG A 116 -5.79 -11.36 -17.79
CA ARG A 116 -5.22 -12.72 -17.76
C ARG A 116 -6.33 -13.76 -17.59
N ARG A 117 -6.26 -14.86 -18.33
CA ARG A 117 -7.07 -16.05 -18.02
C ARG A 117 -6.41 -16.82 -16.87
N CYS A 118 -7.13 -16.99 -15.77
CA CYS A 118 -6.76 -17.91 -14.70
C CYS A 118 -7.19 -19.32 -15.12
N ILE A 119 -6.27 -20.09 -15.71
CA ILE A 119 -6.46 -21.52 -15.86
C ILE A 119 -6.37 -22.09 -14.45
N LYS A 120 -7.49 -22.59 -13.92
CA LYS A 120 -7.51 -23.31 -12.66
C LYS A 120 -6.61 -24.53 -12.84
N SER A 121 -5.37 -24.45 -12.36
CA SER A 121 -4.61 -25.66 -12.12
C SER A 121 -5.38 -26.38 -11.03
N GLU A 122 -5.96 -27.52 -11.38
CA GLU A 122 -6.33 -28.55 -10.40
C GLU A 122 -5.20 -28.62 -9.37
N PRO A 123 -5.49 -28.62 -8.05
CA PRO A 123 -4.45 -28.58 -7.04
C PRO A 123 -3.53 -29.76 -7.32
N ALA A 124 -2.34 -29.46 -7.85
CA ALA A 124 -1.31 -30.45 -8.07
C ALA A 124 -1.07 -31.04 -6.70
N VAL A 125 -1.50 -32.30 -6.53
CA VAL A 125 -1.16 -33.13 -5.38
C VAL A 125 0.33 -32.87 -5.15
N PRO A 126 0.74 -32.28 -4.01
CA PRO A 126 2.13 -31.93 -3.82
C PRO A 126 2.93 -33.21 -4.05
N PRO A 127 3.93 -33.22 -4.96
CA PRO A 127 4.78 -34.38 -5.11
C PRO A 127 5.34 -34.72 -3.72
N PRO A 128 5.39 -36.00 -3.32
CA PRO A 128 5.84 -36.38 -1.99
C PRO A 128 7.19 -35.71 -1.74
N THR A 129 7.20 -34.81 -0.77
CA THR A 129 8.39 -34.03 -0.42
C THR A 129 9.42 -35.02 0.10
N ARG A 130 10.34 -35.44 -0.78
CA ARG A 130 11.57 -36.10 -0.37
C ARG A 130 12.39 -35.05 0.35
N GLY A 131 12.32 -35.04 1.68
CA GLY A 131 13.14 -34.17 2.51
C GLY A 131 14.63 -34.40 2.22
N PRO A 132 15.45 -33.34 2.20
CA PRO A 132 16.89 -33.52 2.10
C PRO A 132 17.40 -34.09 3.43
N VAL A 133 17.85 -35.35 3.42
CA VAL A 133 18.74 -35.85 4.46
C VAL A 133 20.13 -35.25 4.22
N ALA A 134 20.41 -34.11 4.86
CA ALA A 134 21.77 -33.59 4.96
C ALA A 134 22.44 -34.12 6.25
N PRO A 135 23.72 -34.53 6.20
CA PRO A 135 24.39 -35.20 7.31
C PRO A 135 24.77 -34.20 8.42
N ILE A 136 24.56 -34.61 9.67
CA ILE A 136 24.67 -33.81 10.92
C ILE A 136 26.15 -33.51 11.33
N LEU A 137 27.12 -33.55 10.42
CA LEU A 137 28.54 -33.38 10.76
C LEU A 137 29.24 -32.25 9.99
N ALA A 138 28.61 -31.08 9.90
CA ALA A 138 29.26 -29.88 9.35
C ALA A 138 28.91 -28.58 10.12
N LEU A 139 28.42 -28.68 11.36
CA LEU A 139 27.91 -27.54 12.13
C LEU A 139 28.87 -27.02 13.23
N VAL A 140 30.03 -27.65 13.45
CA VAL A 140 30.97 -27.23 14.50
C VAL A 140 32.09 -26.31 13.97
N GLY A 141 32.49 -26.43 12.70
CA GLY A 141 33.60 -25.66 12.13
C GLY A 141 33.28 -24.19 11.80
N CYS A 142 32.09 -23.90 11.28
CA CYS A 142 31.73 -22.54 10.87
C CYS A 142 31.39 -21.61 12.04
N PHE A 143 31.07 -22.15 13.22
CA PHE A 143 30.70 -21.33 14.39
C PHE A 143 31.93 -20.69 15.05
N LEU A 144 33.10 -21.33 15.01
CA LEU A 144 34.32 -20.79 15.63
C LEU A 144 34.96 -19.66 14.81
N LEU A 145 34.81 -19.67 13.49
CA LEU A 145 35.36 -18.62 12.61
C LEU A 145 34.55 -17.32 12.67
N GLY A 146 33.23 -17.41 12.89
CA GLY A 146 32.34 -16.25 13.04
C GLY A 146 32.53 -15.48 14.35
N VAL A 147 32.87 -16.18 15.45
CA VAL A 147 33.09 -15.55 16.77
C VAL A 147 34.40 -14.76 16.81
N ALA A 148 35.45 -15.23 16.14
CA ALA A 148 36.72 -14.51 16.05
C ALA A 148 36.60 -13.19 15.24
N ALA A 149 35.82 -13.20 14.15
CA ALA A 149 35.57 -11.99 13.34
C ALA A 149 34.75 -10.93 14.10
N MET A 150 33.77 -11.35 14.91
CA MET A 150 32.98 -10.46 15.78
C MET A 150 33.81 -9.81 16.89
N ALA A 151 34.82 -10.50 17.43
CA ALA A 151 35.72 -9.94 18.45
C ALA A 151 36.63 -8.84 17.88
N VAL A 152 37.11 -9.00 16.65
CA VAL A 152 37.95 -7.97 15.97
C VAL A 152 37.13 -6.71 15.65
N ILE A 153 35.88 -6.87 15.21
CA ILE A 153 34.96 -5.74 14.95
C ILE A 153 34.57 -5.04 16.26
N GLY A 154 34.40 -5.79 17.35
CA GLY A 154 34.14 -5.24 18.69
C GLY A 154 35.30 -4.40 19.22
N ALA A 155 36.54 -4.88 19.07
CA ALA A 155 37.74 -4.16 19.48
C ALA A 155 37.96 -2.87 18.65
N TRP A 156 37.70 -2.93 17.33
CA TRP A 156 37.75 -1.74 16.46
C TRP A 156 36.67 -0.71 16.81
N ARG A 157 35.49 -1.15 17.27
CA ARG A 157 34.42 -0.25 17.74
C ARG A 157 34.70 0.38 19.11
N SER A 158 35.41 -0.31 20.00
CA SER A 158 35.72 0.26 21.32
C SER A 158 36.72 1.41 21.25
N GLU A 159 37.66 1.38 20.31
CA GLU A 159 38.62 2.48 20.11
C GLU A 159 38.00 3.70 19.41
N THR A 160 37.02 3.49 18.53
CA THR A 160 36.33 4.60 17.84
C THR A 160 35.31 5.34 18.72
N LEU A 161 34.81 4.72 19.78
CA LEU A 161 33.85 5.34 20.70
C LEU A 161 34.52 6.16 21.82
N GLN A 162 35.78 5.89 22.18
CA GLN A 162 36.47 6.65 23.23
C GLN A 162 37.10 7.96 22.71
N ASN A 163 37.42 8.04 21.41
CA ASN A 163 38.08 9.21 20.80
C ASN A 163 37.13 10.17 20.07
N THR A 164 35.81 9.96 20.14
CA THR A 164 34.88 10.97 19.64
C THR A 164 34.84 12.11 20.66
N PRO A 165 35.25 13.34 20.32
CA PRO A 165 35.10 14.47 21.23
C PRO A 165 33.63 14.53 21.62
N ARG A 166 33.37 14.50 22.92
CA ARG A 166 32.04 14.58 23.53
C ARG A 166 31.39 15.88 23.07
N SER A 167 30.74 15.86 21.91
CA SER A 167 29.72 16.84 21.58
C SER A 167 28.67 16.66 22.66
N GLU A 168 28.59 17.66 23.54
CA GLU A 168 27.47 17.85 24.43
C GLU A 168 26.20 17.51 23.63
N ALA A 169 25.53 16.45 24.04
CA ALA A 169 24.20 16.16 23.58
C ALA A 169 23.36 17.35 24.03
N ALA A 170 23.17 18.32 23.13
CA ALA A 170 22.20 19.37 23.29
C ALA A 170 20.84 18.67 23.42
N THR A 171 20.35 18.58 24.64
CA THR A 171 18.95 18.31 24.92
C THR A 171 18.15 19.27 24.03
N PRO A 172 17.24 18.82 23.16
CA PRO A 172 16.52 19.71 22.24
C PRO A 172 15.76 20.83 22.97
N ALA A 173 15.45 20.61 24.25
CA ALA A 173 14.86 21.58 25.16
C ALA A 173 15.72 22.83 25.44
N SER A 174 17.04 22.78 25.20
CA SER A 174 17.98 23.88 25.49
C SER A 174 18.38 24.70 24.26
N SER A 175 17.86 24.35 23.08
CA SER A 175 18.14 25.10 21.86
C SER A 175 17.46 26.48 21.90
N PRO A 176 18.16 27.59 21.61
CA PRO A 176 17.60 28.94 21.62
C PRO A 176 16.45 29.14 20.60
N VAL A 177 16.28 28.21 19.65
CA VAL A 177 15.14 28.18 18.71
C VAL A 177 13.93 27.45 19.30
N PHE A 178 14.13 26.57 20.28
CA PHE A 178 13.09 25.72 20.86
C PHE A 178 12.31 26.40 21.99
N GLU A 179 13.00 27.19 22.81
CA GLU A 179 12.44 27.98 23.94
C GLU A 179 11.29 28.92 23.52
N PRO A 180 11.40 29.73 22.45
CA PRO A 180 10.31 30.63 22.04
C PRO A 180 9.06 29.90 21.53
N LEU A 181 9.21 28.70 20.95
CA LEU A 181 8.13 27.93 20.34
C LEU A 181 7.37 27.06 21.35
N TRP A 182 8.10 26.46 22.30
CA TRP A 182 7.53 25.45 23.21
C TRP A 182 7.64 25.83 24.69
N GLY A 183 8.34 26.90 25.04
CA GLY A 183 8.59 27.30 26.41
C GLY A 183 7.31 27.50 27.21
N ASN A 184 6.29 28.16 26.63
CA ASN A 184 5.02 28.38 27.32
C ASN A 184 4.21 27.10 27.53
N PHE A 185 4.34 26.10 26.64
CA PHE A 185 3.63 24.83 26.76
C PHE A 185 4.23 23.92 27.85
N LEU A 186 5.54 24.02 28.08
CA LEU A 186 6.28 23.19 29.02
C LEU A 186 6.30 23.74 30.46
N ARG A 187 5.82 24.97 30.70
CA ARG A 187 5.69 25.52 32.04
C ARG A 187 4.47 24.90 32.74
N SER A 188 4.66 24.42 33.96
CA SER A 188 3.67 23.66 34.74
C SER A 188 2.48 24.48 35.23
N ASP A 189 2.45 25.79 34.97
CA ASP A 189 1.46 26.77 35.44
C ASP A 189 0.45 27.18 34.36
N THR A 190 0.51 26.61 33.16
CA THR A 190 -0.43 26.91 32.07
C THR A 190 -1.48 25.80 31.93
N PRO A 191 -2.80 26.12 31.92
CA PRO A 191 -3.83 25.10 31.72
C PRO A 191 -3.75 24.53 30.30
N ILE A 192 -3.40 23.24 30.19
CA ILE A 192 -3.32 22.53 28.91
C ILE A 192 -4.72 22.04 28.53
N VAL A 193 -5.24 22.53 27.40
CA VAL A 193 -6.49 22.03 26.81
C VAL A 193 -6.16 21.01 25.74
N LEU A 194 -6.61 19.78 25.92
CA LEU A 194 -6.44 18.69 24.95
C LEU A 194 -7.68 18.62 24.04
N ALA A 195 -7.51 18.93 22.76
CA ALA A 195 -8.58 18.83 21.77
C ALA A 195 -8.41 17.55 20.94
N TYR A 196 -9.44 16.72 20.89
CA TYR A 196 -9.43 15.51 20.06
C TYR A 196 -9.95 15.84 18.65
N GLY A 197 -9.10 15.62 17.64
CA GLY A 197 -9.41 15.91 16.23
C GLY A 197 -10.41 14.95 15.57
N ILE A 198 -10.78 13.86 16.24
CA ILE A 198 -11.77 12.90 15.77
C ILE A 198 -12.78 12.69 16.91
N PRO A 199 -14.10 12.79 16.67
CA PRO A 199 -15.09 12.51 17.70
C PRO A 199 -14.95 11.08 18.21
N VAL A 200 -15.01 10.92 19.53
CA VAL A 200 -14.98 9.59 20.14
C VAL A 200 -16.33 8.91 19.91
N PHE A 201 -16.29 7.71 19.33
CA PHE A 201 -17.47 6.90 19.08
C PHE A 201 -17.45 5.69 20.00
N TYR A 202 -18.57 5.42 20.64
CA TYR A 202 -18.78 4.23 21.46
C TYR A 202 -19.76 3.30 20.76
N TRP A 203 -19.47 1.99 20.86
CA TRP A 203 -20.28 0.93 20.27
C TRP A 203 -20.79 0.03 21.39
N ALA A 204 -22.11 -0.06 21.54
CA ALA A 204 -22.77 -0.99 22.46
C ALA A 204 -24.08 -1.48 21.85
N GLU A 205 -24.30 -2.80 21.84
CA GLU A 205 -25.56 -3.45 21.41
C GLU A 205 -26.12 -2.94 20.06
N GLY A 206 -25.24 -2.66 19.08
CA GLY A 206 -25.65 -2.20 17.75
C GLY A 206 -26.01 -0.71 17.67
N LEU A 207 -25.92 0.04 18.77
CA LEU A 207 -26.13 1.48 18.82
C LEU A 207 -24.78 2.21 18.70
N GLN A 208 -24.72 3.21 17.81
CA GLN A 208 -23.58 4.11 17.67
C GLN A 208 -23.89 5.40 18.42
N ILE A 209 -23.19 5.66 19.53
CA ILE A 209 -23.33 6.89 20.30
C ILE A 209 -22.11 7.78 20.04
N ARG A 210 -22.37 9.01 19.60
CA ARG A 210 -21.35 10.06 19.44
C ARG A 210 -21.43 10.98 20.66
N ASP A 211 -20.31 11.16 21.34
CA ASP A 211 -20.19 12.22 22.33
C ASP A 211 -19.87 13.54 21.60
N VAL A 212 -20.80 14.49 21.71
CA VAL A 212 -20.73 15.82 21.07
C VAL A 212 -20.04 16.83 22.00
N GLU A 213 -19.74 16.45 23.24
CA GLU A 213 -19.18 17.31 24.27
C GLU A 213 -17.66 17.18 24.41
N VAL A 214 -17.01 16.28 23.66
CA VAL A 214 -15.58 15.91 23.74
C VAL A 214 -14.58 17.08 23.62
N ASN A 215 -15.02 18.29 23.28
CA ASN A 215 -14.17 19.50 23.26
C ASN A 215 -14.88 20.73 23.88
N LYS A 216 -15.94 20.57 24.68
CA LYS A 216 -16.60 21.69 25.37
C LYS A 216 -15.76 22.11 26.57
N THR A 217 -15.35 23.37 26.61
CA THR A 217 -14.50 23.95 27.66
C THR A 217 -15.29 24.88 28.57
N ASP A 218 -16.46 24.45 29.05
CA ASP A 218 -17.25 25.26 29.98
C ASP A 218 -16.58 25.24 31.38
N PRO A 219 -16.38 26.40 32.03
CA PRO A 219 -15.86 26.46 33.39
C PRO A 219 -16.96 26.04 34.37
N VAL A 220 -16.67 25.08 35.24
CA VAL A 220 -17.46 24.79 36.46
C VAL A 220 -17.09 25.79 37.55
#